data_AF-A0AAV9J1J6-F1
#
_entry.id   AF-A0AAV9J1J6-F1
#
_cell.length_a   1.000
_cell.length_b   1.000
_cell.length_c   1.000
_cell.angle_alpha   90.00
_cell.angle_beta   90.00
_cell.angle_gamma   90.00
#
_symmetry.space_group_name_H-M   'P 1'
#
loop_
_entity.id
_entity.type
_entity.pdbx_description
1 polymer ?
#
loop_
_entity_poly.entity_id
_entity_poly.type
_entity_poly.pdbx_seq_one_letter_code
_entity_poly.pdbx_strand_id
1 'polypeptide(L)'
;MACTVARAGLRQLALPVWSRSVSALLAASAPSRPASSTSSSSAEAAPARAPEERPPPKPGHIRMKVDGREVEVPRAITAIEACRLAGVNVPHFCYHERLSVAGNCRMCLVEVEKMPKLAVSCALPVMEGMHVITGSPRVKKSREMVLEFLLKSHPLDCPICDQGGECQLQELSMVFGADRGRYFDYKRTVDDKYWGPLIKTVMTRCIHCTRCVRFAEEVAGVADIGTAGRGEMTEITQYLSAKVFESEVSGNIIDLCPVGALTGKQHRF
;
A
#
# COMPACT_ATOMS: atom_id res chain seq x y z
N MET A 1 -37.82 56.31 28.86
CA MET A 1 -36.44 56.53 29.37
C MET A 1 -35.54 55.62 28.55
N ALA A 2 -34.99 56.00 27.39
CA ALA A 2 -34.01 57.06 27.09
C ALA A 2 -32.62 56.81 27.72
N CYS A 3 -31.57 57.15 26.95
CA CYS A 3 -30.10 57.04 27.18
C CYS A 3 -29.48 55.73 26.65
N THR A 4 -28.87 55.62 25.46
CA THR A 4 -27.92 56.49 24.69
C THR A 4 -26.49 56.56 25.27
N VAL A 5 -25.49 56.40 24.37
CA VAL A 5 -24.03 56.74 24.48
C VAL A 5 -23.17 55.63 25.15
N ALA A 6 -22.03 55.15 24.64
CA ALA A 6 -20.91 55.86 24.00
C ALA A 6 -20.10 55.04 22.99
N ARG A 7 -19.70 55.71 21.90
CA ARG A 7 -18.56 55.38 21.02
C ARG A 7 -17.27 55.95 21.62
N ALA A 8 -16.19 55.20 21.54
CA ALA A 8 -14.80 55.64 21.37
C ALA A 8 -14.04 54.42 20.80
N GLY A 9 -13.32 54.40 19.69
CA GLY A 9 -12.62 55.45 18.95
C GLY A 9 -11.13 55.24 19.16
N LEU A 10 -10.42 54.60 18.21
CA LEU A 10 -8.98 54.85 17.95
C LEU A 10 -8.50 54.20 16.63
N ARG A 11 -8.37 55.09 15.65
CA ARG A 11 -7.28 55.25 14.66
C ARG A 11 -7.09 54.21 13.55
N GLN A 12 -7.60 54.62 12.39
CA GLN A 12 -7.05 54.36 11.06
C GLN A 12 -5.61 54.90 10.95
N LEU A 13 -4.72 54.10 10.34
CA LEU A 13 -3.53 54.60 9.64
C LEU A 13 -3.63 54.11 8.19
N ALA A 14 -3.44 55.05 7.29
CA ALA A 14 -3.73 54.98 5.87
C ALA A 14 -2.45 54.73 5.06
N LEU A 15 -2.56 53.82 4.07
CA LEU A 15 -2.04 53.88 2.69
C LEU A 15 -0.49 53.86 2.48
N PRO A 16 0.06 53.56 1.27
CA PRO A 16 -0.60 53.52 -0.04
C PRO A 16 -0.25 52.37 -1.01
N VAL A 17 -1.15 52.27 -2.00
CA VAL A 17 -1.02 51.83 -3.40
C VAL A 17 0.40 51.97 -3.98
N TRP A 18 0.86 50.98 -4.75
CA TRP A 18 1.55 51.22 -6.03
C TRP A 18 1.46 50.05 -7.01
N SER A 19 1.03 50.44 -8.21
CA SER A 19 0.74 49.66 -9.39
C SER A 19 2.00 49.41 -10.22
N ARG A 20 2.06 48.24 -10.86
CA ARG A 20 2.46 48.06 -12.27
C ARG A 20 3.67 48.87 -12.78
N SER A 21 4.77 48.16 -13.06
CA SER A 21 5.30 47.92 -14.42
C SER A 21 6.82 48.13 -14.58
N VAL A 22 7.36 47.33 -15.48
CA VAL A 22 8.52 47.57 -16.35
C VAL A 22 9.92 47.45 -15.74
N SER A 23 10.57 46.35 -16.12
CA SER A 23 11.93 46.29 -16.68
C SER A 23 12.85 47.48 -16.44
N ALA A 24 13.86 47.28 -15.58
CA ALA A 24 15.22 47.76 -15.82
C ALA A 24 16.12 47.31 -14.66
N LEU A 25 17.37 46.99 -15.00
CA LEU A 25 18.54 46.93 -14.11
C LEU A 25 18.76 45.63 -13.34
N LEU A 26 19.34 44.64 -14.04
CA LEU A 26 20.63 44.05 -13.66
C LEU A 26 21.28 43.46 -14.92
N ALA A 27 21.66 44.36 -15.81
CA ALA A 27 22.65 44.11 -16.86
C ALA A 27 24.03 44.36 -16.25
N ALA A 28 24.79 43.30 -15.97
CA ALA A 28 26.24 43.36 -15.87
C ALA A 28 26.82 41.95 -16.08
N SER A 29 27.77 41.86 -17.01
CA SER A 29 28.65 40.71 -17.32
C SER A 29 28.09 39.57 -18.17
N ALA A 30 27.88 39.85 -19.45
CA ALA A 30 28.00 38.85 -20.52
C ALA A 30 29.44 38.89 -21.08
N PRO A 31 30.15 37.76 -21.22
CA PRO A 31 31.38 37.71 -22.02
C PRO A 31 31.05 37.66 -23.52
N SER A 32 31.77 38.47 -24.29
CA SER A 32 31.67 38.64 -25.73
C SER A 32 32.06 37.39 -26.51
N ARG A 33 31.20 36.98 -27.45
CA ARG A 33 31.51 36.00 -28.50
C ARG A 33 32.48 36.61 -29.53
N PRO A 34 33.52 35.91 -29.97
CA PRO A 34 34.10 36.17 -31.27
C PRO A 34 33.26 35.46 -32.36
N ALA A 35 32.97 36.18 -33.43
CA ALA A 35 32.40 35.61 -34.64
C ALA A 35 33.51 35.11 -35.57
N SER A 36 33.16 34.03 -36.29
CA SER A 36 33.71 33.52 -37.56
C SER A 36 34.54 32.22 -37.50
N SER A 37 33.93 31.14 -37.95
CA SER A 37 34.21 30.59 -39.29
C SER A 37 33.32 29.37 -39.53
N THR A 38 32.56 29.45 -40.62
CA THR A 38 31.83 28.33 -41.21
C THR A 38 32.81 27.24 -41.62
N SER A 39 32.69 26.07 -40.99
CA SER A 39 33.01 24.80 -41.65
C SER A 39 31.89 23.81 -41.33
N SER A 40 31.11 23.51 -42.36
CA SER A 40 30.17 22.40 -42.39
C SER A 40 30.96 21.09 -42.21
N SER A 41 30.98 20.55 -41.00
CA SER A 41 31.17 19.12 -40.82
C SER A 41 29.86 18.56 -40.30
N SER A 42 29.18 17.86 -41.20
CA SER A 42 28.11 16.93 -40.88
C SER A 42 28.60 16.02 -39.75
N ALA A 43 28.08 16.24 -38.55
CA ALA A 43 28.19 15.28 -37.46
C ALA A 43 27.36 14.06 -37.87
N GLU A 44 28.02 13.11 -38.52
CA GLU A 44 27.49 11.76 -38.72
C GLU A 44 27.13 11.21 -37.35
N ALA A 45 25.83 10.99 -37.15
CA ALA A 45 25.32 10.28 -36.01
C ALA A 45 26.00 8.91 -35.94
N ALA A 46 26.69 8.64 -34.84
CA ALA A 46 27.23 7.32 -34.56
C ALA A 46 26.11 6.28 -34.71
N PRO A 47 26.33 5.18 -35.44
CA PRO A 47 25.28 4.19 -35.66
C PRO A 47 24.83 3.62 -34.31
N ALA A 48 23.52 3.59 -34.10
CA ALA A 48 22.91 2.90 -32.98
C ALA A 48 23.47 1.48 -32.92
N ARG A 49 24.17 1.15 -31.82
CA ARG A 49 24.63 -0.22 -31.58
C ARG A 49 23.42 -1.15 -31.69
N ALA A 50 23.55 -2.18 -32.53
CA ALA A 50 22.58 -3.25 -32.64
C ALA A 50 22.22 -3.77 -31.23
N PRO A 51 20.95 -4.14 -30.96
CA PRO A 51 20.60 -4.71 -29.68
C PRO A 51 21.43 -5.98 -29.49
N GLU A 52 22.34 -5.96 -28.51
CA GLU A 52 23.15 -7.11 -28.14
C GLU A 52 22.20 -8.27 -27.82
N GLU A 53 22.26 -9.30 -28.66
CA GLU A 53 21.35 -10.44 -28.63
C GLU A 53 21.67 -11.26 -27.38
N ARG A 54 20.84 -11.04 -26.36
CA ARG A 54 21.04 -11.58 -25.00
C ARG A 54 20.97 -13.11 -25.01
N PRO A 55 21.78 -13.80 -24.18
CA PRO A 55 21.77 -15.25 -24.11
C PRO A 55 20.35 -15.79 -23.85
N PRO A 56 20.01 -16.96 -24.42
CA PRO A 56 18.71 -17.57 -24.23
C PRO A 56 18.47 -17.84 -22.73
N PRO A 57 17.21 -17.75 -22.27
CA PRO A 57 16.91 -17.95 -20.87
C PRO A 57 17.21 -19.40 -20.50
N LYS A 58 17.67 -19.60 -19.26
CA LYS A 58 17.92 -20.95 -18.73
C LYS A 58 16.67 -21.83 -18.90
N PRO A 59 16.81 -23.14 -19.18
CA PRO A 59 15.67 -24.03 -19.33
C PRO A 59 14.79 -23.96 -18.08
N GLY A 60 13.48 -23.76 -18.28
CA GLY A 60 12.53 -23.58 -17.18
C GLY A 60 12.35 -22.15 -16.66
N HIS A 61 13.04 -21.15 -17.23
CA HIS A 61 12.83 -19.73 -16.90
C HIS A 61 12.04 -19.01 -18.00
N ILE A 62 11.31 -17.97 -17.61
CA ILE A 62 10.58 -17.05 -18.47
C ILE A 62 11.21 -15.66 -18.33
N ARG A 63 11.29 -14.94 -19.45
CA ARG A 63 11.64 -13.52 -19.47
C ARG A 63 10.39 -12.67 -19.36
N MET A 64 10.42 -11.72 -18.42
CA MET A 64 9.38 -10.71 -18.25
C MET A 64 10.01 -9.35 -17.95
N LYS A 65 9.20 -8.30 -17.99
CA LYS A 65 9.60 -6.95 -17.62
C LYS A 65 8.85 -6.51 -16.36
N VAL A 66 9.57 -5.91 -15.41
CA VAL A 66 9.02 -5.28 -14.20
C VAL A 66 9.51 -3.84 -14.16
N ASP A 67 8.61 -2.87 -14.28
CA ASP A 67 8.92 -1.43 -14.33
C ASP A 67 10.04 -1.09 -15.34
N GLY A 68 9.99 -1.71 -16.53
CA GLY A 68 11.00 -1.55 -17.58
C GLY A 68 12.30 -2.35 -17.40
N ARG A 69 12.51 -3.01 -16.26
CA ARG A 69 13.66 -3.90 -16.03
C ARG A 69 13.34 -5.32 -16.50
N GLU A 70 14.21 -5.89 -17.32
CA GLU A 70 14.08 -7.29 -17.73
C GLU A 70 14.56 -8.22 -16.61
N VAL A 71 13.75 -9.23 -16.31
CA VAL A 71 14.00 -10.19 -15.24
C VAL A 71 13.71 -11.59 -15.76
N GLU A 72 14.62 -12.52 -15.43
CA GLU A 72 14.44 -13.94 -15.65
C GLU A 72 13.88 -14.58 -14.39
N VAL A 73 12.72 -15.22 -14.53
CA VAL A 73 12.03 -15.85 -13.40
C VAL A 73 11.68 -17.30 -13.72
N PRO A 74 11.66 -18.20 -12.73
CA PRO A 74 11.23 -19.58 -12.95
C PRO A 74 9.78 -19.64 -13.44
N ARG A 75 9.48 -20.65 -14.26
CA ARG A 75 8.11 -20.95 -14.70
C ARG A 75 7.24 -21.29 -13.48
N ALA A 76 5.96 -20.90 -13.55
CA ALA A 76 4.93 -21.15 -12.54
C ALA A 76 5.00 -20.33 -11.23
N ILE A 77 5.75 -19.22 -11.19
CA ILE A 77 5.64 -18.27 -10.08
C ILE A 77 4.55 -17.23 -10.30
N THR A 78 4.18 -16.56 -9.22
CA THR A 78 3.22 -15.45 -9.23
C THR A 78 3.90 -14.13 -9.57
N ALA A 79 3.12 -13.15 -10.06
CA ALA A 79 3.63 -11.83 -10.39
C ALA A 79 4.22 -11.10 -9.16
N ILE A 80 3.70 -11.35 -7.95
CA ILE A 80 4.25 -10.76 -6.71
C ILE A 80 5.65 -11.28 -6.38
N GLU A 81 5.89 -12.58 -6.57
CA GLU A 81 7.21 -13.20 -6.37
C GLU A 81 8.18 -12.75 -7.46
N ALA A 82 7.70 -12.62 -8.70
CA ALA A 82 8.51 -12.08 -9.79
C ALA A 82 8.96 -10.64 -9.53
N CYS A 83 8.06 -9.80 -9.01
CA CYS A 83 8.41 -8.43 -8.59
C CYS A 83 9.44 -8.45 -7.44
N ARG A 84 9.30 -9.38 -6.47
CA ARG A 84 10.25 -9.54 -5.37
C ARG A 84 11.65 -9.93 -5.88
N LEU A 85 11.74 -10.86 -6.83
CA LEU A 85 13.00 -11.23 -7.49
C LEU A 85 13.61 -10.06 -8.29
N ALA A 86 12.76 -9.16 -8.82
CA ALA A 86 13.18 -7.92 -9.47
C ALA A 86 13.66 -6.82 -8.49
N GLY A 87 13.58 -7.06 -7.18
CA GLY A 87 13.86 -6.07 -6.13
C GLY A 87 12.75 -5.03 -5.92
N VAL A 88 11.54 -5.28 -6.46
CA VAL A 88 10.37 -4.41 -6.31
C VAL A 88 9.39 -5.03 -5.32
N ASN A 89 9.22 -4.39 -4.16
CA ASN A 89 8.29 -4.88 -3.14
C ASN A 89 6.87 -4.36 -3.41
N VAL A 90 5.92 -5.28 -3.65
CA VAL A 90 4.50 -4.95 -3.86
C VAL A 90 3.76 -5.03 -2.52
N PRO A 91 3.02 -3.99 -2.11
CA PRO A 91 2.33 -3.97 -0.82
C PRO A 91 1.21 -5.01 -0.77
N HIS A 92 1.06 -5.70 0.37
CA HIS A 92 0.10 -6.78 0.53
C HIS A 92 -0.29 -6.98 2.00
N PHE A 93 -1.54 -7.41 2.25
CA PHE A 93 -2.03 -7.73 3.61
C PHE A 93 -2.46 -9.18 3.80
N CYS A 94 -2.99 -9.85 2.76
CA CYS A 94 -3.44 -11.24 2.89
C CYS A 94 -2.40 -12.24 2.42
N TYR A 95 -1.57 -11.86 1.44
CA TYR A 95 -0.52 -12.73 0.92
C TYR A 95 0.52 -13.00 2.00
N HIS A 96 1.00 -14.23 2.04
CA HIS A 96 2.10 -14.71 2.87
C HIS A 96 2.70 -15.91 2.13
N GLU A 97 4.03 -16.02 2.06
CA GLU A 97 4.72 -16.99 1.19
C GLU A 97 4.43 -18.46 1.57
N ARG A 98 4.16 -18.71 2.85
CA ARG A 98 3.90 -20.05 3.40
C ARG A 98 2.41 -20.44 3.50
N LEU A 99 1.50 -19.58 3.06
CA LEU A 99 0.06 -19.85 3.11
C LEU A 99 -0.54 -19.82 1.71
N SER A 100 -1.69 -20.47 1.53
CA SER A 100 -2.40 -20.47 0.24
C SER A 100 -2.75 -19.05 -0.23
N VAL A 101 -2.94 -18.85 -1.53
CA VAL A 101 -3.28 -17.52 -2.08
C VAL A 101 -4.78 -17.23 -1.92
N ALA A 102 -5.13 -16.17 -1.20
CA ALA A 102 -6.54 -15.77 -1.01
C ALA A 102 -7.02 -14.66 -1.98
N GLY A 103 -6.34 -13.50 -1.99
CA GLY A 103 -6.73 -12.36 -2.83
C GLY A 103 -7.82 -11.44 -2.26
N ASN A 104 -8.07 -11.47 -0.94
CA ASN A 104 -9.14 -10.69 -0.29
C ASN A 104 -8.81 -9.20 -0.17
N CYS A 105 -7.56 -8.83 0.12
CA CYS A 105 -7.21 -7.46 0.48
C CYS A 105 -7.06 -6.48 -0.69
N ARG A 106 -6.85 -6.97 -1.92
CA ARG A 106 -6.64 -6.16 -3.13
C ARG A 106 -5.55 -5.07 -3.05
N MET A 107 -4.66 -5.08 -2.06
CA MET A 107 -3.56 -4.12 -1.94
C MET A 107 -2.46 -4.34 -3.00
N CYS A 108 -2.30 -5.58 -3.44
CA CYS A 108 -1.26 -6.01 -4.37
C CYS A 108 -1.63 -5.81 -5.85
N LEU A 109 -2.51 -4.84 -6.14
CA LEU A 109 -2.88 -4.52 -7.52
C LEU A 109 -1.66 -3.97 -8.28
N VAL A 110 -1.50 -4.46 -9.49
CA VAL A 110 -0.47 -4.03 -10.45
C VAL A 110 -1.09 -3.85 -11.83
N GLU A 111 -0.49 -2.99 -12.64
CA GLU A 111 -0.88 -2.84 -14.04
C GLU A 111 -0.08 -3.81 -14.89
N VAL A 112 -0.74 -4.46 -15.83
CA VAL A 112 -0.12 -5.39 -16.77
C VAL A 112 -0.43 -4.91 -18.16
N GLU A 113 0.58 -4.80 -19.01
CA GLU A 113 0.35 -4.42 -20.39
C GLU A 113 -0.63 -5.38 -21.07
N LYS A 114 -1.49 -4.83 -21.94
CA LYS A 114 -2.56 -5.56 -22.66
C LYS A 114 -3.73 -6.01 -21.78
N MET A 115 -3.73 -5.74 -20.47
CA MET A 115 -4.90 -5.94 -19.61
C MET A 115 -5.61 -4.61 -19.32
N PRO A 116 -6.93 -4.50 -19.58
CA PRO A 116 -7.66 -3.25 -19.36
C PRO A 116 -7.88 -2.95 -17.87
N LYS A 117 -7.94 -3.99 -17.03
CA LYS A 117 -8.13 -3.92 -15.58
C LYS A 117 -6.81 -4.18 -14.86
N LEU A 118 -6.64 -3.57 -13.69
CA LEU A 118 -5.54 -3.90 -12.80
C LEU A 118 -5.67 -5.34 -12.33
N ALA A 119 -4.56 -6.05 -12.34
CA ALA A 119 -4.51 -7.46 -11.98
C ALA A 119 -3.99 -7.63 -10.55
N VAL A 120 -4.45 -8.70 -9.89
CA VAL A 120 -4.04 -9.03 -8.53
C VAL A 120 -2.73 -9.82 -8.59
N SER A 121 -1.61 -9.20 -8.22
CA SER A 121 -0.28 -9.82 -8.41
C SER A 121 -0.07 -11.13 -7.64
N CYS A 122 -0.75 -11.32 -6.51
CA CYS A 122 -0.57 -12.53 -5.70
C CYS A 122 -1.20 -13.79 -6.31
N ALA A 123 -2.20 -13.66 -7.18
CA ALA A 123 -2.89 -14.79 -7.81
C ALA A 123 -2.59 -14.91 -9.31
N LEU A 124 -1.88 -13.94 -9.88
CA LEU A 124 -1.61 -13.87 -11.30
C LEU A 124 -0.34 -14.68 -11.63
N PRO A 125 -0.44 -15.78 -12.39
CA PRO A 125 0.73 -16.50 -12.87
C PRO A 125 1.48 -15.66 -13.90
N VAL A 126 2.80 -15.75 -13.88
CA VAL A 126 3.66 -15.05 -14.86
C VAL A 126 3.57 -15.72 -16.23
N MET A 127 3.52 -14.89 -17.28
CA MET A 127 3.57 -15.32 -18.67
C MET A 127 4.80 -14.75 -19.38
N GLU A 128 5.21 -15.38 -20.48
CA GLU A 128 6.35 -14.93 -21.27
C GLU A 128 6.08 -13.60 -21.98
N GLY A 129 7.05 -12.68 -21.89
CA GLY A 129 6.92 -11.34 -22.45
C GLY A 129 5.93 -10.43 -21.70
N MET A 130 5.49 -10.84 -20.50
CA MET A 130 4.63 -10.02 -19.66
C MET A 130 5.37 -8.78 -19.15
N HIS A 131 4.72 -7.62 -19.19
CA HIS A 131 5.25 -6.38 -18.61
C HIS A 131 4.34 -5.92 -17.46
N VAL A 132 4.90 -5.94 -16.26
CA VAL A 132 4.25 -5.50 -15.02
C VAL A 132 4.73 -4.09 -14.68
N ILE A 133 3.80 -3.20 -14.45
CA ILE A 133 4.04 -1.81 -14.05
C ILE A 133 3.45 -1.62 -12.65
N THR A 134 4.29 -1.34 -11.67
CA THR A 134 3.89 -1.16 -10.26
C THR A 134 3.72 0.31 -9.89
N GLY A 135 4.37 1.22 -10.63
CA GLY A 135 4.40 2.65 -10.34
C GLY A 135 3.39 3.53 -11.08
N SER A 136 2.45 2.93 -11.83
CA SER A 136 1.54 3.71 -12.67
C SER A 136 0.55 4.57 -11.85
N PRO A 137 0.06 5.71 -12.39
CA PRO A 137 -0.93 6.53 -11.70
C PRO A 137 -2.22 5.77 -11.34
N ARG A 138 -2.61 4.80 -12.17
CA ARG A 138 -3.78 3.94 -11.93
C ARG A 138 -3.58 3.02 -10.73
N VAL A 139 -2.37 2.44 -10.60
CA VAL A 139 -2.01 1.58 -9.46
C VAL A 139 -1.95 2.38 -8.17
N LYS A 140 -1.29 3.54 -8.17
CA LYS A 140 -1.21 4.42 -6.99
C LYS A 140 -2.60 4.80 -6.47
N LYS A 141 -3.46 5.31 -7.37
CA LYS A 141 -4.85 5.66 -7.04
C LYS A 141 -5.64 4.46 -6.49
N SER A 142 -5.43 3.27 -7.05
CA SER A 142 -6.13 2.08 -6.59
C SER A 142 -5.66 1.62 -5.20
N ARG A 143 -4.38 1.76 -4.88
CA ARG A 143 -3.83 1.49 -3.54
C ARG A 143 -4.36 2.46 -2.50
N GLU A 144 -4.41 3.76 -2.82
CA GLU A 144 -5.02 4.78 -1.97
C GLU A 144 -6.50 4.45 -1.67
N MET A 145 -7.26 4.05 -2.69
CA MET A 145 -8.68 3.67 -2.53
C MET A 145 -8.87 2.42 -1.67
N VAL A 146 -8.02 1.40 -1.83
CA VAL A 146 -8.06 0.19 -1.00
C VAL A 146 -7.78 0.53 0.45
N LEU A 147 -6.75 1.35 0.72
CA LEU A 147 -6.42 1.78 2.08
C LEU A 147 -7.54 2.62 2.69
N GLU A 148 -8.15 3.52 1.93
CA GLU A 148 -9.30 4.29 2.39
C GLU A 148 -10.48 3.38 2.78
N PHE A 149 -10.73 2.32 2.01
CA PHE A 149 -11.80 1.35 2.33
C PHE A 149 -11.50 0.54 3.59
N LEU A 150 -10.23 0.14 3.80
CA LEU A 150 -9.82 -0.55 5.01
C LEU A 150 -9.98 0.37 6.24
N LEU A 151 -9.49 1.61 6.14
CA LEU A 151 -9.54 2.60 7.22
C LEU A 151 -10.95 3.14 7.48
N LYS A 152 -11.89 3.03 6.53
CA LYS A 152 -13.32 3.33 6.74
C LYS A 152 -13.83 2.58 7.97
N SER A 153 -13.59 1.27 8.01
CA SER A 153 -14.11 0.37 9.05
C SER A 153 -13.16 0.16 10.25
N HIS A 154 -11.90 0.61 10.15
CA HIS A 154 -10.89 0.42 11.19
C HIS A 154 -11.02 1.49 12.31
N PRO A 155 -10.95 1.11 13.60
CA PRO A 155 -11.02 2.05 14.73
C PRO A 155 -9.75 2.89 14.86
N LEU A 156 -9.84 4.03 15.57
CA LEU A 156 -8.72 4.93 15.84
C LEU A 156 -7.96 4.51 17.12
N ASP A 157 -7.56 3.24 17.14
CA ASP A 157 -7.01 2.59 18.34
C ASP A 157 -5.49 2.61 18.40
N CYS A 158 -4.79 3.23 17.43
CA CYS A 158 -3.34 3.25 17.36
C CYS A 158 -2.61 3.56 18.69
N PRO A 159 -3.02 4.54 19.53
CA PRO A 159 -2.33 4.83 20.78
C PRO A 159 -2.49 3.75 21.87
N ILE A 160 -3.52 2.90 21.77
CA ILE A 160 -3.80 1.81 22.72
C ILE A 160 -3.57 0.42 22.08
N CYS A 161 -3.04 0.40 20.86
CA CYS A 161 -2.80 -0.81 20.11
C CYS A 161 -1.41 -1.34 20.44
N ASP A 162 -1.31 -2.61 20.86
CA ASP A 162 -0.03 -3.22 21.22
C ASP A 162 0.94 -3.28 20.02
N GLN A 163 0.40 -3.41 18.79
CA GLN A 163 1.19 -3.36 17.54
C GLN A 163 1.43 -1.93 17.01
N GLY A 164 1.15 -0.90 17.81
CA GLY A 164 1.41 0.49 17.41
C GLY A 164 2.91 0.69 17.14
N GLY A 165 3.26 1.11 15.93
CA GLY A 165 4.65 1.29 15.50
C GLY A 165 5.23 0.16 14.64
N GLU A 166 4.71 -1.07 14.75
CA GLU A 166 5.09 -2.22 13.89
C GLU A 166 3.94 -2.69 12.98
N CYS A 167 2.80 -2.02 13.05
CA CYS A 167 1.59 -2.39 12.30
C CYS A 167 1.77 -2.16 10.80
N GLN A 168 1.67 -3.24 10.01
CA GLN A 168 1.76 -3.18 8.55
C GLN A 168 0.71 -2.24 7.93
N LEU A 169 -0.50 -2.16 8.51
CA LEU A 169 -1.54 -1.22 8.04
C LEU A 169 -1.12 0.25 8.24
N GLN A 170 -0.46 0.56 9.35
CA GLN A 170 0.03 1.90 9.64
C GLN A 170 1.14 2.29 8.65
N GLU A 171 2.12 1.42 8.45
CA GLU A 171 3.23 1.65 7.51
C GLU A 171 2.73 1.83 6.07
N LEU A 172 1.88 0.93 5.59
CA LEU A 172 1.36 1.00 4.23
C LEU A 172 0.44 2.21 4.03
N SER A 173 -0.30 2.62 5.06
CA SER A 173 -1.08 3.86 5.02
C SER A 173 -0.19 5.09 4.94
N MET A 174 0.96 5.09 5.60
CA MET A 174 1.90 6.21 5.55
C MET A 174 2.62 6.30 4.20
N VAL A 175 2.92 5.17 3.57
CA VAL A 175 3.69 5.12 2.31
C VAL A 175 2.81 5.25 1.07
N PHE A 176 1.64 4.60 1.06
CA PHE A 176 0.76 4.50 -0.12
C PHE A 176 -0.64 5.07 0.10
N GLY A 177 -0.98 5.48 1.32
CA GLY A 177 -2.30 6.02 1.66
C GLY A 177 -2.43 7.49 1.27
N ALA A 178 -3.69 7.96 1.25
CA ALA A 178 -3.98 9.37 1.15
C ALA A 178 -3.77 10.06 2.50
N ASP A 179 -3.40 11.34 2.48
CA ASP A 179 -3.12 12.13 3.69
C ASP A 179 -4.32 12.27 4.64
N ARG A 180 -5.55 12.12 4.12
CA ARG A 180 -6.80 12.30 4.87
C ARG A 180 -7.87 11.32 4.44
N GLY A 181 -8.60 10.79 5.43
CA GLY A 181 -9.85 10.07 5.19
C GLY A 181 -11.00 11.01 4.84
N ARG A 182 -11.93 10.54 4.00
CA ARG A 182 -13.17 11.27 3.66
C ARG A 182 -14.40 10.73 4.39
N TYR A 183 -14.22 9.69 5.21
CA TYR A 183 -15.30 9.00 5.91
C TYR A 183 -15.53 9.62 7.30
N PHE A 184 -16.76 10.10 7.53
CA PHE A 184 -17.17 10.76 8.78
C PHE A 184 -18.33 10.07 9.50
N ASP A 185 -18.83 8.95 8.96
CA ASP A 185 -19.95 8.22 9.57
C ASP A 185 -19.46 7.26 10.67
N TYR A 186 -20.43 6.62 11.32
CA TYR A 186 -20.18 5.61 12.35
C TYR A 186 -19.44 4.40 11.79
N LYS A 187 -18.30 4.11 12.40
CA LYS A 187 -17.51 2.91 12.12
C LYS A 187 -18.21 1.69 12.71
N ARG A 188 -18.07 0.54 12.05
CA ARG A 188 -18.54 -0.73 12.61
C ARG A 188 -17.78 -1.06 13.91
N THR A 189 -18.47 -1.75 14.80
CA THR A 189 -17.90 -2.35 16.00
C THR A 189 -18.22 -3.83 16.00
N VAL A 190 -17.28 -4.64 16.48
CA VAL A 190 -17.36 -6.10 16.53
C VAL A 190 -17.01 -6.49 17.95
N ASP A 191 -17.75 -7.46 18.50
CA ASP A 191 -17.50 -7.95 19.86
C ASP A 191 -16.20 -8.74 19.92
N ASP A 192 -15.43 -8.53 20.98
CA ASP A 192 -14.23 -9.29 21.25
C ASP A 192 -14.58 -10.73 21.64
N LYS A 193 -13.80 -11.68 21.14
CA LYS A 193 -14.02 -13.12 21.37
C LYS A 193 -12.96 -13.64 22.34
N TYR A 194 -13.24 -14.77 22.98
CA TYR A 194 -12.25 -15.42 23.83
C TYR A 194 -11.58 -16.58 23.09
N TRP A 195 -10.34 -16.41 22.63
CA TRP A 195 -9.57 -17.45 21.92
C TRP A 195 -8.60 -18.21 22.83
N GLY A 196 -8.61 -17.92 24.14
CA GLY A 196 -7.76 -18.58 25.13
C GLY A 196 -6.92 -17.60 25.97
N PRO A 197 -6.00 -18.14 26.79
CA PRO A 197 -5.17 -17.34 27.69
C PRO A 197 -3.97 -16.68 26.99
N LEU A 198 -3.55 -17.16 25.82
CA LEU A 198 -2.37 -16.66 25.11
C LEU A 198 -2.68 -15.46 24.21
N ILE A 199 -3.79 -15.54 23.47
CA ILE A 199 -4.16 -14.56 22.44
C ILE A 199 -5.25 -13.65 22.98
N LYS A 200 -5.00 -12.34 22.94
CA LYS A 200 -6.00 -11.31 23.12
C LYS A 200 -6.53 -10.92 21.76
N THR A 201 -7.86 -10.90 21.64
CA THR A 201 -8.52 -10.45 20.41
C THR A 201 -9.13 -9.08 20.61
N VAL A 202 -8.92 -8.19 19.65
CA VAL A 202 -9.66 -6.93 19.50
C VAL A 202 -10.22 -6.91 18.07
N MET A 203 -11.43 -7.44 17.90
CA MET A 203 -11.92 -7.82 16.56
C MET A 203 -12.41 -6.63 15.74
N THR A 204 -12.68 -5.49 16.37
CA THR A 204 -12.92 -4.20 15.71
C THR A 204 -11.77 -3.80 14.78
N ARG A 205 -10.53 -4.16 15.12
CA ARG A 205 -9.32 -3.84 14.35
C ARG A 205 -9.11 -4.75 13.14
N CYS A 206 -9.87 -5.85 13.04
CA CYS A 206 -9.68 -6.85 11.98
C CYS A 206 -10.04 -6.28 10.60
N ILE A 207 -9.16 -6.52 9.62
CA ILE A 207 -9.33 -6.12 8.21
C ILE A 207 -9.75 -7.29 7.29
N HIS A 208 -10.18 -8.41 7.87
CA HIS A 208 -10.68 -9.58 7.11
C HIS A 208 -9.68 -10.15 6.10
N CYS A 209 -8.38 -10.13 6.43
CA CYS A 209 -7.33 -10.68 5.58
C CYS A 209 -7.32 -12.22 5.52
N THR A 210 -8.02 -12.89 6.45
CA THR A 210 -8.13 -14.35 6.57
C THR A 210 -6.79 -15.09 6.66
N ARG A 211 -5.72 -14.42 7.13
CA ARG A 211 -4.43 -15.08 7.38
C ARG A 211 -4.53 -16.09 8.53
N CYS A 212 -5.17 -15.69 9.62
CA CYS A 212 -5.38 -16.54 10.80
C CYS A 212 -6.21 -17.80 10.49
N VAL A 213 -7.29 -17.67 9.71
CA VAL A 213 -8.14 -18.80 9.29
C VAL A 213 -7.33 -19.81 8.48
N ARG A 214 -6.60 -19.34 7.45
CA ARG A 214 -5.74 -20.21 6.62
C ARG A 214 -4.62 -20.85 7.42
N PHE A 215 -4.00 -20.12 8.34
CA PHE A 215 -2.97 -20.68 9.20
C PHE A 215 -3.52 -21.79 10.11
N ALA A 216 -4.71 -21.57 10.69
CA ALA A 216 -5.37 -22.56 11.52
C ALA A 216 -5.68 -23.85 10.73
N GLU A 217 -6.18 -23.71 9.50
CA GLU A 217 -6.53 -24.84 8.63
C GLU A 217 -5.30 -25.56 8.04
N GLU A 218 -4.34 -24.81 7.49
CA GLU A 218 -3.23 -25.37 6.70
C GLU A 218 -2.02 -25.77 7.55
N VAL A 219 -1.70 -25.00 8.60
CA VAL A 219 -0.45 -25.18 9.38
C VAL A 219 -0.74 -25.81 10.72
N ALA A 220 -1.73 -25.30 11.46
CA ALA A 220 -2.10 -25.86 12.75
C ALA A 220 -2.95 -27.14 12.61
N GLY A 221 -3.57 -27.37 11.44
CA GLY A 221 -4.45 -28.53 11.21
C GLY A 221 -5.73 -28.52 12.04
N VAL A 222 -6.11 -27.36 12.58
CA VAL A 222 -7.26 -27.15 13.46
C VAL A 222 -8.23 -26.17 12.82
N ALA A 223 -9.35 -26.66 12.31
CA ALA A 223 -10.38 -25.86 11.64
C ALA A 223 -11.36 -25.18 12.62
N ASP A 224 -10.84 -24.58 13.70
CA ASP A 224 -11.69 -23.98 14.74
C ASP A 224 -12.05 -22.53 14.44
N ILE A 225 -11.21 -21.82 13.68
CA ILE A 225 -11.41 -20.42 13.34
C ILE A 225 -12.04 -20.37 11.94
N GLY A 226 -13.16 -19.67 11.83
CA GLY A 226 -13.87 -19.47 10.57
C GLY A 226 -14.22 -18.01 10.33
N THR A 227 -14.83 -17.78 9.18
CA THR A 227 -15.44 -16.48 8.84
C THR A 227 -16.95 -16.64 8.92
N ALA A 228 -17.59 -15.92 9.82
CA ALA A 228 -19.03 -15.89 9.99
C ALA A 228 -19.62 -14.57 9.46
N GLY A 229 -20.88 -14.59 9.04
CA GLY A 229 -21.56 -13.41 8.51
C GLY A 229 -21.21 -13.10 7.05
N ARG A 230 -21.67 -11.93 6.57
CA ARG A 230 -21.49 -11.48 5.18
C ARG A 230 -21.41 -9.96 5.12
N GLY A 231 -20.59 -9.46 4.20
CA GLY A 231 -20.47 -8.02 3.94
C GLY A 231 -19.78 -7.30 5.09
N GLU A 232 -20.33 -6.19 5.56
CA GLU A 232 -19.75 -5.40 6.64
C GLU A 232 -19.82 -6.10 8.01
N MET A 233 -20.84 -6.96 8.20
CA MET A 233 -21.07 -7.80 9.38
C MET A 233 -20.28 -9.12 9.36
N THR A 234 -19.24 -9.19 8.53
CA THR A 234 -18.35 -10.35 8.52
C THR A 234 -17.50 -10.32 9.79
N GLU A 235 -17.37 -11.45 10.48
CA GLU A 235 -16.55 -11.61 11.68
C GLU A 235 -15.65 -12.83 11.53
N ILE A 236 -14.40 -12.72 11.98
CA ILE A 236 -13.56 -13.91 12.16
C ILE A 236 -13.88 -14.43 13.55
N THR A 237 -14.40 -15.65 13.66
CA THR A 237 -14.80 -16.20 14.96
C THR A 237 -14.68 -17.71 14.94
N GLN A 238 -14.62 -18.28 16.14
CA GLN A 238 -14.95 -19.69 16.34
C GLN A 238 -16.47 -19.78 16.34
N TYR A 239 -17.04 -20.71 15.56
CA TYR A 239 -18.50 -20.84 15.48
C TYR A 239 -19.09 -21.34 16.80
N LEU A 240 -18.34 -22.16 17.53
CA LEU A 240 -18.64 -22.61 18.88
C LEU A 240 -17.83 -21.77 19.86
N SER A 241 -18.49 -20.85 20.57
CA SER A 241 -17.86 -19.94 21.54
C SER A 241 -17.18 -20.64 22.72
N ALA A 242 -17.45 -21.92 22.94
CA ALA A 242 -16.86 -22.72 24.01
C ALA A 242 -15.51 -23.37 23.66
N LYS A 243 -15.12 -23.39 22.38
CA LYS A 243 -13.87 -24.06 21.98
C LYS A 243 -12.71 -23.07 22.02
N VAL A 244 -11.77 -23.29 22.92
CA VAL A 244 -10.50 -22.54 22.94
C VAL A 244 -9.68 -22.95 21.72
N PHE A 245 -8.89 -22.02 21.16
CA PHE A 245 -7.97 -22.37 20.08
C PHE A 245 -6.80 -23.18 20.62
N GLU A 246 -7.02 -24.49 20.74
CA GLU A 246 -6.07 -25.45 21.30
C GLU A 246 -5.16 -25.96 20.19
N SER A 247 -4.01 -25.31 20.03
CA SER A 247 -2.93 -25.77 19.19
C SER A 247 -1.59 -25.35 19.81
N GLU A 248 -0.61 -26.23 19.72
CA GLU A 248 0.78 -26.01 20.12
C GLU A 248 1.44 -24.84 19.38
N VAL A 249 1.00 -24.54 18.15
CA VAL A 249 1.51 -23.44 17.31
C VAL A 249 0.60 -22.22 17.29
N SER A 250 -0.37 -22.15 18.20
CA SER A 250 -1.39 -21.09 18.22
C SER A 250 -0.84 -19.66 18.35
N GLY A 251 0.26 -19.49 19.08
CA GLY A 251 0.91 -18.19 19.29
C GLY A 251 1.37 -17.50 18.00
N ASN A 252 1.73 -18.27 16.97
CA ASN A 252 2.25 -17.75 15.70
C ASN A 252 1.22 -16.92 14.92
N ILE A 253 -0.07 -17.01 15.28
CA ILE A 253 -1.13 -16.20 14.66
C ILE A 253 -0.94 -14.70 14.99
N ILE A 254 -0.32 -14.38 16.13
CA ILE A 254 -0.05 -12.99 16.56
C ILE A 254 0.87 -12.31 15.54
N ASP A 255 1.98 -12.96 15.18
CA ASP A 255 2.97 -12.43 14.24
C ASP A 255 2.43 -12.39 12.80
N LEU A 256 1.57 -13.35 12.46
CA LEU A 256 0.99 -13.44 11.12
C LEU A 256 -0.01 -12.32 10.84
N CYS A 257 -0.67 -11.82 11.89
CA CYS A 257 -1.71 -10.82 11.78
C CYS A 257 -1.11 -9.45 11.41
N PRO A 258 -1.47 -8.87 10.25
CA PRO A 258 -0.89 -7.60 9.79
C PRO A 258 -1.37 -6.36 10.57
N VAL A 259 -2.29 -6.57 11.52
CA VAL A 259 -2.96 -5.54 12.31
C VAL A 259 -3.09 -6.02 13.74
N GLY A 260 -3.19 -5.09 14.70
CA GLY A 260 -3.26 -5.42 16.12
C GLY A 260 -4.61 -5.95 16.60
N ALA A 261 -5.27 -6.77 15.78
CA ALA A 261 -6.49 -7.49 16.13
C ALA A 261 -6.20 -8.73 16.97
N LEU A 262 -5.03 -9.36 16.77
CA LEU A 262 -4.61 -10.55 17.50
C LEU A 262 -3.25 -10.23 18.12
N THR A 263 -3.22 -10.07 19.45
CA THR A 263 -2.00 -9.70 20.19
C THR A 263 -1.74 -10.66 21.34
N GLY A 264 -0.49 -10.70 21.83
CA GLY A 264 -0.14 -11.51 22.99
C GLY A 264 -0.78 -10.95 24.26
N LYS A 265 -1.56 -11.76 24.96
CA LYS A 265 -2.21 -11.34 26.23
C LYS A 265 -1.19 -11.06 27.33
N GLN A 266 -0.07 -11.78 27.34
CA GLN A 266 1.00 -11.64 28.34
C GLN A 266 1.85 -10.39 28.15
N HIS A 267 1.99 -9.90 26.92
CA HIS A 267 2.75 -8.68 26.58
C HIS A 267 1.86 -7.42 26.59
N ARG A 268 0.61 -7.54 27.05
CA ARG A 268 -0.32 -6.41 27.03
C ARG A 268 0.08 -5.35 28.06
N PHE A 269 -0.01 -4.08 27.65
CA PHE A 269 -0.14 -2.92 28.55
C PHE A 269 -1.60 -2.68 28.97
#